data_AF-A0A940E9J0-F1
#
_entry.id   AF-A0A940E9J0-F1
#
_cell.length_a   1.000
_cell.length_b   1.000
_cell.length_c   1.000
_cell.angle_alpha   90.00
_cell.angle_beta   90.00
_cell.angle_gamma   90.00
#
_symmetry.space_group_name_H-M   'P 1'
#
loop_
_entity.id
_entity.type
_entity.pdbx_description
1 polymer ?
#
loop_
_entity_poly.entity_id
_entity_poly.type
_entity_poly.pdbx_seq_one_letter_code
_entity_poly.pdbx_strand_id
1 'polypeptide(L)'
;MRLGFYSAALAATVTAGMALAHGDVAPQPVNTDALPDVSEEWLIENPYRDQGEEVWQAAIEIGDSGYNQNCARCHGLGVVSGGLAPDLRYLEAEEYGDEWYIERFREGYTQNGITKMPAFGDLLGQKAAWAIRTYIETRPDDGALDDHSDRLKEIRDELVAMAEGADGDTAALQSELTEIAGTIETGSGAPVADSVALRAAVLISGETPDFAQAAEQLTIGLSAAQ
;
A
#
# COMPACT_ATOMS: atom_id res chain seq x y z
N MET A 1 34.24 -67.97 12.50
CA MET A 1 32.90 -67.96 11.90
C MET A 1 31.90 -67.46 12.93
N ARG A 2 31.62 -66.15 12.92
CA ARG A 2 30.56 -65.51 13.71
C ARG A 2 29.94 -64.44 12.80
N LEU A 3 28.73 -64.71 12.32
CA LEU A 3 27.92 -63.78 11.54
C LEU A 3 27.51 -62.63 12.47
N GLY A 4 27.90 -61.41 12.13
CA GLY A 4 27.38 -60.18 12.72
C GLY A 4 26.82 -59.33 11.58
N PHE A 5 25.54 -59.49 11.28
CA PHE A 5 24.81 -58.52 10.46
C PHE A 5 24.05 -57.60 11.41
N TYR A 6 24.68 -56.47 11.75
CA TYR A 6 24.01 -55.36 12.41
C TYR A 6 23.03 -54.75 11.41
N SER A 7 21.73 -54.98 11.62
CA SER A 7 20.67 -54.32 10.88
C SER A 7 20.67 -52.83 11.21
N ALA A 8 21.29 -52.02 10.34
CA ALA A 8 21.13 -50.58 10.32
C ALA A 8 19.78 -50.25 9.68
N ALA A 9 18.72 -50.15 10.48
CA ALA A 9 17.47 -49.53 10.08
C ALA A 9 17.45 -48.11 10.64
N LEU A 10 18.00 -47.17 9.87
CA LEU A 10 17.88 -45.74 10.11
C LEU A 10 16.42 -45.34 9.82
N ALA A 11 15.57 -45.37 10.85
CA ALA A 11 14.22 -44.84 10.76
C ALA A 11 14.31 -43.30 10.73
N ALA A 12 14.33 -42.72 9.52
CA ALA A 12 14.15 -41.30 9.33
C ALA A 12 12.68 -40.95 9.66
N THR A 13 12.43 -40.53 10.89
CA THR A 13 11.18 -39.88 11.28
C THR A 13 11.06 -38.55 10.54
N VAL A 14 10.31 -38.55 9.43
CA VAL A 14 9.79 -37.33 8.82
C VAL A 14 8.70 -36.80 9.75
N THR A 15 9.07 -35.98 10.72
CA THR A 15 8.11 -35.08 11.37
C THR A 15 7.71 -34.04 10.33
N ALA A 16 6.59 -34.29 9.66
CA ALA A 16 5.88 -33.24 8.93
C ALA A 16 5.43 -32.20 9.96
N GLY A 17 6.21 -31.13 10.09
CA GLY A 17 5.76 -29.96 10.84
C GLY A 17 4.53 -29.41 10.13
N MET A 18 3.38 -29.47 10.80
CA MET A 18 2.23 -28.66 10.40
C MET A 18 2.64 -27.21 10.63
N ALA A 19 3.23 -26.58 9.61
CA ALA A 19 3.35 -25.15 9.56
C ALA A 19 1.93 -24.60 9.60
N LEU A 20 1.56 -23.99 10.72
CA LEU A 20 0.39 -23.12 10.83
C LEU A 20 0.70 -21.87 9.99
N ALA A 21 0.64 -22.01 8.67
CA ALA A 21 0.90 -20.95 7.70
C ALA A 21 -0.29 -19.98 7.55
N HIS A 22 -1.33 -20.16 8.35
CA HIS A 22 -2.37 -19.16 8.51
C HIS A 22 -1.88 -18.19 9.59
N GLY A 23 -1.32 -17.06 9.16
CA GLY A 23 -1.06 -15.94 10.05
C GLY A 23 -2.32 -15.56 10.84
N ASP A 24 -2.12 -14.89 11.98
CA ASP A 24 -3.22 -14.40 12.80
C ASP A 24 -4.20 -13.60 11.92
N VAL A 25 -5.47 -14.02 11.93
CA VAL A 25 -6.56 -13.37 11.18
C VAL A 25 -7.27 -12.31 12.03
N ALA A 26 -6.79 -12.05 13.25
CA ALA A 26 -7.19 -10.89 14.02
C ALA A 26 -6.69 -9.59 13.36
N PRO A 27 -7.49 -8.51 13.38
CA PRO A 27 -7.04 -7.21 12.93
C PRO A 27 -5.76 -6.77 13.64
N GLN A 28 -4.81 -6.25 12.86
CA GLN A 28 -3.52 -5.80 13.35
C GLN A 28 -3.59 -4.30 13.69
N PRO A 29 -3.09 -3.90 14.87
CA PRO A 29 -3.14 -2.51 15.30
C PRO A 29 -2.31 -1.61 14.37
N VAL A 30 -2.78 -0.39 14.17
CA VAL A 30 -2.12 0.62 13.33
C VAL A 30 -1.55 1.71 14.24
N ASN A 31 -0.24 1.99 14.13
CA ASN A 31 0.37 3.12 14.84
C ASN A 31 -0.02 4.43 14.13
N THR A 32 -0.66 5.33 14.85
CA THR A 32 -1.15 6.62 14.32
C THR A 32 -0.56 7.82 15.06
N ASP A 33 0.53 7.63 15.80
CA ASP A 33 1.13 8.67 16.66
C ASP A 33 1.64 9.88 15.86
N ALA A 34 2.04 9.68 14.61
CA ALA A 34 2.50 10.76 13.73
C ALA A 34 1.36 11.62 13.14
N LEU A 35 0.10 11.23 13.32
CA LEU A 35 -1.06 11.94 12.77
C LEU A 35 -1.62 12.93 13.79
N PRO A 36 -2.19 14.07 13.35
CA PRO A 36 -2.93 14.97 14.21
C PRO A 36 -4.05 14.25 14.97
N ASP A 37 -4.35 14.74 16.18
CA ASP A 37 -5.49 14.23 16.94
C ASP A 37 -6.81 14.65 16.29
N VAL A 38 -7.81 13.78 16.41
CA VAL A 38 -9.18 13.98 15.91
C VAL A 38 -10.16 13.97 17.09
N SER A 39 -11.38 14.47 16.87
CA SER A 39 -12.44 14.41 17.87
C SER A 39 -12.80 12.97 18.26
N GLU A 40 -13.39 12.81 19.44
CA GLU A 40 -13.99 11.53 19.85
C GLU A 40 -15.19 11.16 18.99
N GLU A 41 -15.96 12.17 18.55
CA GLU A 41 -17.00 11.98 17.54
C GLU A 41 -16.37 11.65 16.19
N TRP A 42 -16.97 10.68 15.51
CA TRP A 42 -16.56 10.29 14.17
C TRP A 42 -16.85 11.43 13.19
N LEU A 43 -15.79 11.91 12.55
CA LEU A 43 -15.85 12.79 11.41
C LEU A 43 -16.60 12.10 10.27
N ILE A 44 -17.14 12.92 9.37
CA ILE A 44 -17.88 12.47 8.18
C ILE A 44 -17.07 12.60 6.90
N GLU A 45 -15.99 13.38 6.93
CA GLU A 45 -15.08 13.62 5.80
C GLU A 45 -13.63 13.35 6.20
N ASN A 46 -12.80 12.99 5.23
CA ASN A 46 -11.39 12.72 5.45
C ASN A 46 -10.62 13.98 5.90
N PRO A 47 -10.14 14.04 7.16
CA PRO A 47 -9.46 15.23 7.67
C PRO A 47 -8.09 15.46 7.06
N TYR A 48 -7.46 14.46 6.43
CA TYR A 48 -6.05 14.55 6.02
C TYR A 48 -5.83 15.09 4.60
N ARG A 49 -6.90 15.36 3.82
CA ARG A 49 -6.80 15.96 2.47
C ARG A 49 -6.14 17.34 2.49
N ASP A 50 -6.46 18.15 3.50
CA ASP A 50 -6.08 19.59 3.54
C ASP A 50 -5.18 19.97 4.73
N GLN A 51 -4.49 19.00 5.35
CA GLN A 51 -3.64 19.23 6.53
C GLN A 51 -2.17 19.53 6.19
N GLY A 52 -1.89 19.78 4.91
CA GLY A 52 -0.55 19.99 4.39
C GLY A 52 0.16 18.69 4.01
N GLU A 53 1.20 18.84 3.19
CA GLU A 53 1.92 17.74 2.53
C GLU A 53 2.52 16.73 3.52
N GLU A 54 3.11 17.20 4.62
CA GLU A 54 3.72 16.34 5.65
C GLU A 54 2.69 15.41 6.30
N VAL A 55 1.52 15.93 6.69
CA VAL A 55 0.45 15.14 7.30
C VAL A 55 -0.18 14.21 6.28
N TRP A 56 -0.38 14.69 5.05
CA TRP A 56 -0.94 13.88 3.97
C TRP A 56 -0.04 12.68 3.63
N GLN A 57 1.27 12.91 3.53
CA GLN A 57 2.26 11.87 3.28
C GLN A 57 2.32 10.86 4.44
N ALA A 58 2.33 11.33 5.69
CA ALA A 58 2.28 10.46 6.86
C ALA A 58 0.99 9.62 6.91
N ALA A 59 -0.15 10.20 6.52
CA ALA A 59 -1.42 9.48 6.43
C ALA A 59 -1.40 8.39 5.35
N ILE A 60 -0.78 8.66 4.21
CA ILE A 60 -0.57 7.65 3.15
C ILE A 60 0.30 6.50 3.65
N GLU A 61 1.45 6.79 4.28
CA GLU A 61 2.38 5.75 4.75
C GLU A 61 1.76 4.86 5.82
N ILE A 62 1.08 5.46 6.80
CA ILE A 62 0.33 4.75 7.84
C ILE A 62 -0.83 3.97 7.22
N GLY A 63 -1.52 4.59 6.26
CA GLY A 63 -2.65 4.00 5.54
C GLY A 63 -2.25 2.79 4.70
N ASP A 64 -1.13 2.85 3.99
CA ASP A 64 -0.57 1.75 3.18
C ASP A 64 -0.28 0.54 4.07
N SER A 65 0.42 0.78 5.19
CA SER A 65 0.71 -0.26 6.17
C SER A 65 -0.57 -0.84 6.80
N GLY A 66 -1.50 0.01 7.23
CA GLY A 66 -2.76 -0.41 7.83
C GLY A 66 -3.65 -1.19 6.86
N TYR A 67 -3.74 -0.74 5.60
CA TYR A 67 -4.48 -1.38 4.52
C TYR A 67 -3.91 -2.76 4.17
N ASN A 68 -2.58 -2.86 3.99
CA ASN A 68 -1.95 -4.12 3.62
C ASN A 68 -2.12 -5.20 4.70
N GLN A 69 -2.14 -4.80 5.97
CA GLN A 69 -2.33 -5.74 7.08
C GLN A 69 -3.79 -6.17 7.28
N ASN A 70 -4.75 -5.28 7.03
CA ASN A 70 -6.15 -5.48 7.44
C ASN A 70 -7.14 -5.66 6.28
N CYS A 71 -6.84 -5.16 5.08
CA CYS A 71 -7.81 -4.98 4.00
C CYS A 71 -7.42 -5.72 2.70
N ALA A 72 -6.12 -5.72 2.37
CA ALA A 72 -5.62 -6.19 1.07
C ALA A 72 -5.94 -7.65 0.75
N ARG A 73 -6.14 -8.50 1.77
CA ARG A 73 -6.54 -9.90 1.56
C ARG A 73 -7.88 -10.05 0.83
N CYS A 74 -8.79 -9.09 1.02
CA CYS A 74 -10.13 -9.13 0.42
C CYS A 74 -10.26 -8.14 -0.75
N HIS A 75 -9.73 -6.94 -0.57
CA HIS A 75 -9.83 -5.84 -1.53
C HIS A 75 -8.65 -5.77 -2.52
N GLY A 76 -7.66 -6.66 -2.34
CA GLY A 76 -6.48 -6.75 -3.19
C GLY A 76 -5.33 -5.82 -2.77
N LEU A 77 -4.11 -6.16 -3.19
CA LEU A 77 -2.92 -5.32 -2.96
C LEU A 77 -3.04 -4.04 -3.79
N GLY A 78 -2.56 -2.92 -3.24
CA GLY A 78 -2.68 -1.63 -3.93
C GLY A 78 -4.13 -1.23 -4.21
N VAL A 79 -5.10 -1.82 -3.50
CA VAL A 79 -6.54 -1.57 -3.65
C VAL A 79 -7.16 -2.17 -4.94
N VAL A 80 -6.37 -2.92 -5.71
CA VAL A 80 -6.82 -3.55 -6.96
C VAL A 80 -7.44 -4.92 -6.66
N SER A 81 -8.76 -5.03 -6.76
CA SER A 81 -9.44 -6.26 -6.37
C SER A 81 -9.28 -7.41 -7.37
N GLY A 82 -9.01 -8.60 -6.85
CA GLY A 82 -9.09 -9.86 -7.60
C GLY A 82 -10.50 -10.46 -7.72
N GLY A 83 -11.55 -9.71 -7.34
CA GLY A 83 -12.95 -10.12 -7.45
C GLY A 83 -13.58 -10.73 -6.19
N LEU A 84 -12.85 -10.79 -5.06
CA LEU A 84 -13.39 -11.28 -3.78
C LEU A 84 -14.27 -10.23 -3.07
N ALA A 85 -13.79 -8.97 -3.06
CA ALA A 85 -14.52 -7.80 -2.58
C ALA A 85 -14.45 -6.67 -3.62
N PRO A 86 -15.16 -5.55 -3.48
CA PRO A 86 -15.07 -4.44 -4.44
C PRO A 86 -13.65 -3.86 -4.53
N ASP A 87 -13.24 -3.43 -5.72
CA ASP A 87 -12.08 -2.55 -5.93
C ASP A 87 -12.40 -1.18 -5.33
N LEU A 88 -11.60 -0.73 -4.36
CA LEU A 88 -11.89 0.52 -3.64
C LEU A 88 -11.27 1.75 -4.29
N ARG A 89 -10.50 1.62 -5.37
CA ARG A 89 -9.94 2.77 -6.10
C ARG A 89 -11.05 3.69 -6.59
N TYR A 90 -12.19 3.12 -6.94
CA TYR A 90 -13.36 3.84 -7.47
C TYR A 90 -14.31 4.37 -6.39
N LEU A 91 -13.94 4.30 -5.11
CA LEU A 91 -14.71 4.93 -4.05
C LEU A 91 -14.37 6.43 -4.01
N GLU A 92 -15.25 7.24 -4.58
CA GLU A 92 -15.09 8.68 -4.84
C GLU A 92 -14.48 9.44 -3.65
N ALA A 93 -13.51 10.32 -3.91
CA ALA A 93 -12.81 11.13 -2.90
C ALA A 93 -13.62 12.37 -2.50
N GLU A 94 -14.85 12.17 -2.05
CA GLU A 94 -15.79 13.22 -1.64
C GLU A 94 -16.63 12.77 -0.44
N GLU A 95 -17.45 13.69 0.11
CA GLU A 95 -18.29 13.47 1.29
C GLU A 95 -19.11 12.17 1.20
N TYR A 96 -19.77 11.92 0.06
CA TYR A 96 -20.59 10.72 -0.11
C TYR A 96 -19.76 9.43 -0.08
N GLY A 97 -18.57 9.43 -0.68
CA GLY A 97 -17.65 8.30 -0.59
C GLY A 97 -17.09 8.09 0.81
N ASP A 98 -16.88 9.17 1.56
CA ASP A 98 -16.40 9.14 2.94
C ASP A 98 -17.46 8.62 3.91
N GLU A 99 -18.71 9.02 3.76
CA GLU A 99 -19.84 8.46 4.51
C GLU A 99 -19.93 6.93 4.31
N TRP A 100 -19.82 6.48 3.05
CA TRP A 100 -19.85 5.06 2.73
C TRP A 100 -18.64 4.32 3.31
N TYR A 101 -17.45 4.90 3.19
CA TYR A 101 -16.23 4.33 3.76
C TYR A 101 -16.34 4.17 5.27
N ILE A 102 -16.71 5.24 5.98
CA ILE A 102 -16.64 5.28 7.43
C ILE A 102 -17.71 4.38 8.06
N GLU A 103 -18.90 4.29 7.46
CA GLU A 103 -19.94 3.33 7.89
C GLU A 103 -19.42 1.89 7.76
N ARG A 104 -18.86 1.53 6.61
CA ARG A 104 -18.34 0.16 6.37
C ARG A 104 -17.12 -0.17 7.22
N PHE A 105 -16.24 0.80 7.44
CA PHE A 105 -15.09 0.61 8.34
C PHE A 105 -15.56 0.33 9.77
N ARG A 106 -16.50 1.13 10.27
CA ARG A 106 -16.97 1.05 11.66
C ARG A 106 -17.77 -0.21 11.91
N GLU A 107 -18.79 -0.46 11.08
CA GLU A 107 -19.82 -1.47 11.33
C GLU A 107 -19.60 -2.77 10.54
N GLY A 108 -18.66 -2.76 9.60
CA GLY A 108 -18.42 -3.87 8.69
C GLY A 108 -19.56 -4.05 7.68
N TYR A 109 -19.72 -5.28 7.19
CA TYR A 109 -20.80 -5.63 6.28
C TYR A 109 -21.24 -7.08 6.54
N THR A 110 -22.54 -7.27 6.80
CA THR A 110 -23.14 -8.59 7.00
C THR A 110 -24.29 -8.77 6.01
N GLN A 111 -24.30 -9.91 5.32
CA GLN A 111 -25.34 -10.25 4.35
C GLN A 111 -25.87 -11.65 4.65
N ASN A 112 -27.19 -11.78 4.79
CA ASN A 112 -27.86 -13.06 5.12
C ASN A 112 -27.29 -13.74 6.38
N GLY A 113 -26.93 -12.94 7.39
CA GLY A 113 -26.33 -13.43 8.64
C GLY A 113 -24.87 -13.86 8.54
N ILE A 114 -24.22 -13.66 7.39
CA ILE A 114 -22.79 -13.96 7.19
C ILE A 114 -22.01 -12.65 7.12
N THR A 115 -21.07 -12.46 8.04
CA THR A 115 -20.12 -11.34 8.01
C THR A 115 -19.22 -11.46 6.77
N LYS A 116 -19.29 -10.45 5.91
CA LYS A 116 -18.50 -10.31 4.68
C LYS A 116 -17.32 -9.38 4.87
N MET A 117 -17.49 -8.34 5.69
CA MET A 117 -16.44 -7.42 6.10
C MET A 117 -16.51 -7.27 7.63
N PRO A 118 -15.40 -7.47 8.36
CA PRO A 118 -15.35 -7.22 9.80
C PRO A 118 -15.60 -5.75 10.15
N ALA A 119 -16.10 -5.51 11.35
CA ALA A 119 -16.16 -4.18 11.96
C ALA A 119 -14.78 -3.83 12.55
N PHE A 120 -14.23 -2.65 12.19
CA PHE A 120 -12.91 -2.20 12.63
C PHE A 120 -12.96 -0.99 13.57
N GLY A 121 -14.12 -0.35 13.75
CA GLY A 121 -14.27 0.91 14.48
C GLY A 121 -13.58 0.92 15.86
N ASP A 122 -14.00 0.02 16.74
CA ASP A 122 -13.43 -0.09 18.10
C ASP A 122 -12.03 -0.71 18.14
N LEU A 123 -11.64 -1.41 17.06
CA LEU A 123 -10.38 -2.17 17.01
C LEU A 123 -9.19 -1.31 16.58
N LEU A 124 -9.40 -0.47 15.57
CA LEU A 124 -8.35 0.34 14.95
C LEU A 124 -8.51 1.84 15.26
N GLY A 125 -9.74 2.29 15.50
CA GLY A 125 -10.04 3.69 15.78
C GLY A 125 -10.02 4.60 14.56
N GLN A 126 -10.44 5.85 14.78
CA GLN A 126 -10.73 6.81 13.73
C GLN A 126 -9.47 7.31 12.99
N LYS A 127 -8.35 7.54 13.69
CA LYS A 127 -7.11 8.01 13.04
C LYS A 127 -6.63 6.99 12.00
N ALA A 128 -6.73 5.70 12.30
CA ALA A 128 -6.35 4.62 11.39
C ALA A 128 -7.32 4.52 10.21
N ALA A 129 -8.62 4.69 10.45
CA ALA A 129 -9.64 4.72 9.40
C ALA A 129 -9.30 5.79 8.35
N TRP A 130 -9.08 7.03 8.78
CA TRP A 130 -8.80 8.12 7.84
C TRP A 130 -7.45 8.02 7.15
N ALA A 131 -6.43 7.44 7.81
CA ALA A 131 -5.15 7.16 7.17
C ALA A 131 -5.33 6.13 6.03
N ILE A 132 -6.03 5.02 6.31
CA ILE A 132 -6.35 4.00 5.31
C ILE A 132 -7.20 4.60 4.17
N ARG A 133 -8.16 5.48 4.49
CA ARG A 133 -8.95 6.20 3.47
C ARG A 133 -8.09 7.07 2.56
N THR A 134 -7.16 7.83 3.14
CA THR A 134 -6.20 8.67 2.39
C THR A 134 -5.32 7.83 1.47
N TYR A 135 -4.88 6.66 1.92
CA TYR A 135 -4.18 5.71 1.07
C TYR A 135 -5.06 5.19 -0.08
N ILE A 136 -6.31 4.81 0.20
CA ILE A 136 -7.25 4.28 -0.80
C ILE A 136 -7.54 5.31 -1.90
N GLU A 137 -7.90 6.54 -1.52
CA GLU A 137 -8.33 7.57 -2.48
C GLU A 137 -7.19 8.03 -3.39
N THR A 138 -5.93 7.92 -2.95
CA THR A 138 -4.76 8.36 -3.71
C THR A 138 -4.23 7.31 -4.69
N ARG A 139 -4.88 6.15 -4.81
CA ARG A 139 -4.42 5.13 -5.76
C ARG A 139 -4.62 5.57 -7.22
N PRO A 140 -3.61 5.36 -8.08
CA PRO A 140 -3.73 5.59 -9.51
C PRO A 140 -4.91 4.82 -10.13
N ASP A 141 -5.53 5.41 -11.14
CA ASP A 141 -6.54 4.73 -11.96
C ASP A 141 -5.93 3.57 -12.77
N ASP A 142 -6.79 2.69 -13.25
CA ASP A 142 -6.40 1.60 -14.14
C ASP A 142 -5.76 2.14 -15.43
N GLY A 143 -4.57 1.67 -15.77
CA GLY A 143 -3.82 2.13 -16.95
C GLY A 143 -3.25 3.55 -16.84
N ALA A 144 -3.37 4.24 -15.70
CA ALA A 144 -2.88 5.63 -15.54
C ALA A 144 -1.35 5.78 -15.71
N LEU A 145 -0.61 4.67 -15.70
CA LEU A 145 0.84 4.64 -15.90
C LEU A 145 1.25 4.18 -17.32
N ASP A 146 0.31 3.73 -18.16
CA ASP A 146 0.63 3.04 -19.42
C ASP A 146 1.45 3.93 -20.36
N ASP A 147 1.04 5.18 -20.51
CA ASP A 147 1.70 6.17 -21.38
C ASP A 147 3.11 6.55 -20.90
N HIS A 148 3.41 6.34 -19.61
CA HIS A 148 4.69 6.67 -19.00
C HIS A 148 5.57 5.44 -18.74
N SER A 149 5.04 4.23 -18.91
CA SER A 149 5.67 2.99 -18.45
C SER A 149 7.05 2.76 -19.03
N ASP A 150 7.27 3.04 -20.32
CA ASP A 150 8.58 2.85 -20.93
C ASP A 150 9.58 3.88 -20.43
N ARG A 151 9.18 5.15 -20.28
CA ARG A 151 10.07 6.18 -19.75
C ARG A 151 10.41 5.94 -18.28
N LEU A 152 9.45 5.50 -17.47
CA LEU A 152 9.69 5.14 -16.07
C LEU A 152 10.64 3.94 -15.92
N LYS A 153 10.65 2.98 -16.86
CA LYS A 153 11.65 1.90 -16.89
C LYS A 153 13.05 2.44 -17.18
N GLU A 154 13.17 3.39 -18.11
CA GLU A 154 14.47 4.03 -18.40
C GLU A 154 14.99 4.82 -17.19
N ILE A 155 14.11 5.59 -16.53
CA ILE A 155 14.47 6.32 -15.30
C ILE A 155 14.89 5.34 -14.20
N ARG A 156 14.17 4.23 -14.02
CA ARG A 156 14.57 3.17 -13.09
C ARG A 156 15.99 2.67 -13.39
N ASP A 157 16.29 2.36 -14.65
CA ASP A 157 17.60 1.82 -15.03
C ASP A 157 18.72 2.85 -14.81
N GLU A 158 18.44 4.14 -15.03
CA GLU A 158 19.36 5.24 -14.69
C GLU A 158 19.59 5.33 -13.17
N LEU A 159 18.53 5.27 -12.37
CA LEU A 159 18.61 5.27 -10.91
C LEU A 159 19.41 4.07 -10.36
N VAL A 160 19.27 2.88 -10.95
CA VAL A 160 20.11 1.71 -10.62
C VAL A 160 21.58 2.01 -10.89
N ALA A 161 21.92 2.57 -12.05
CA ALA A 161 23.30 2.92 -12.38
C ALA A 161 23.86 3.99 -11.42
N MET A 162 23.06 5.00 -11.06
CA MET A 162 23.45 6.04 -10.09
C MET A 162 23.66 5.48 -8.68
N ALA A 163 22.84 4.50 -8.26
CA ALA A 163 23.05 3.78 -7.00
C ALA A 163 24.38 3.01 -6.96
N GLU A 164 24.87 2.57 -8.13
CA GLU A 164 26.17 1.92 -8.31
C GLU A 164 27.34 2.90 -8.52
N GLY A 165 27.08 4.21 -8.47
CA GLY A 165 28.09 5.27 -8.54
C GLY A 165 28.31 5.87 -9.94
N ALA A 166 27.39 5.66 -10.88
CA ALA A 166 27.39 6.41 -12.14
C ALA A 166 27.02 7.89 -11.91
N ASP A 167 27.57 8.77 -12.75
CA ASP A 167 27.13 10.17 -12.82
C ASP A 167 25.71 10.25 -13.41
N GLY A 168 24.91 11.22 -12.95
CA GLY A 168 23.56 11.48 -13.48
C GLY A 168 23.03 12.84 -13.03
N ASP A 169 21.99 13.32 -13.70
CA ASP A 169 21.35 14.61 -13.38
C ASP A 169 20.14 14.38 -12.47
N THR A 170 20.41 14.28 -11.16
CA THR A 170 19.36 14.06 -10.14
C THR A 170 18.27 15.12 -10.19
N ALA A 171 18.63 16.38 -10.45
CA ALA A 171 17.66 17.47 -10.48
C ALA A 171 16.72 17.36 -11.70
N ALA A 172 17.26 16.98 -12.86
CA ALA A 172 16.45 16.72 -14.05
C ALA A 172 15.53 15.51 -13.85
N LEU A 173 16.04 14.39 -13.30
CA LEU A 173 15.24 13.21 -13.02
C LEU A 173 14.13 13.49 -12.01
N GLN A 174 14.42 14.24 -10.94
CA GLN A 174 13.42 14.64 -9.96
C GLN A 174 12.31 15.47 -10.62
N SER A 175 12.69 16.48 -11.42
CA SER A 175 11.73 17.33 -12.13
C SER A 175 10.84 16.52 -13.07
N GLU A 176 11.43 15.61 -13.86
CA GLU A 176 10.69 14.75 -14.79
C GLU A 176 9.72 13.81 -14.05
N LEU A 177 10.16 13.17 -12.97
CA LEU A 177 9.30 12.31 -12.15
C LEU A 177 8.14 13.08 -11.52
N THR A 178 8.38 14.31 -11.05
CA THR A 178 7.31 15.18 -10.52
C THR A 178 6.32 15.60 -11.62
N GLU A 179 6.80 15.89 -12.82
CA GLU A 179 5.94 16.22 -13.97
C GLU A 179 5.06 15.02 -14.35
N ILE A 180 5.63 13.82 -14.46
CA ILE A 180 4.88 12.57 -14.71
C ILE A 180 3.88 12.32 -13.58
N ALA A 181 4.29 12.49 -12.31
CA ALA A 181 3.40 12.31 -11.17
C ALA A 181 2.16 13.21 -11.24
N GLY A 182 2.33 14.46 -11.70
CA GLY A 182 1.23 15.42 -11.84
C GLY A 182 0.22 15.11 -12.94
N THR A 183 0.52 14.16 -13.85
CA THR A 183 -0.40 13.75 -14.92
C THR A 183 -1.12 12.43 -14.62
N ILE A 184 -0.78 11.76 -13.52
CA ILE A 184 -1.38 10.46 -13.16
C ILE A 184 -2.71 10.70 -12.45
N GLU A 185 -3.79 10.24 -13.07
CA GLU A 185 -5.13 10.31 -12.51
C GLU A 185 -5.34 9.25 -11.42
N THR A 186 -6.16 9.58 -10.42
CA THR A 186 -6.61 8.61 -9.41
C THR A 186 -7.95 8.00 -9.82
N GLY A 187 -8.17 6.73 -9.46
CA GLY A 187 -9.47 6.09 -9.73
C GLY A 187 -10.63 6.70 -8.93
N SER A 188 -10.33 7.44 -7.87
CA SER A 188 -11.30 8.02 -6.94
C SER A 188 -11.72 9.45 -7.32
N GLY A 189 -11.01 10.07 -8.26
CA GLY A 189 -11.13 11.51 -8.55
C GLY A 189 -10.40 12.42 -7.56
N ALA A 190 -9.63 11.88 -6.60
CA ALA A 190 -8.71 12.66 -5.79
C ALA A 190 -7.69 13.41 -6.67
N PRO A 191 -7.30 14.64 -6.29
CA PRO A 191 -6.50 15.52 -7.15
C PRO A 191 -5.04 15.08 -7.31
N VAL A 192 -4.53 14.22 -6.42
CA VAL A 192 -3.13 13.78 -6.41
C VAL A 192 -3.08 12.27 -6.25
N ALA A 193 -2.39 11.60 -7.17
CA ALA A 193 -2.08 10.19 -7.05
C ALA A 193 -0.77 9.99 -6.26
N ASP A 194 -0.80 9.11 -5.26
CA ASP A 194 0.41 8.53 -4.66
C ASP A 194 0.96 7.47 -5.63
N SER A 195 1.55 7.99 -6.70
CA SER A 195 2.11 7.21 -7.79
C SER A 195 3.54 6.80 -7.51
N VAL A 196 3.99 5.77 -8.24
CA VAL A 196 5.38 5.30 -8.15
C VAL A 196 6.37 6.36 -8.64
N ALA A 197 5.94 7.23 -9.55
CA ALA A 197 6.70 8.39 -9.99
C ALA A 197 6.86 9.42 -8.86
N LEU A 198 5.78 9.75 -8.14
CA LEU A 198 5.82 10.66 -7.01
C LEU A 198 6.75 10.15 -5.90
N ARG A 199 6.58 8.87 -5.50
CA ARG A 199 7.42 8.24 -4.47
C ARG A 199 8.89 8.24 -4.86
N ALA A 200 9.22 7.95 -6.13
CA ALA A 200 10.59 8.00 -6.62
C ALA A 200 11.14 9.44 -6.61
N ALA A 201 10.35 10.44 -7.00
CA ALA A 201 10.75 11.85 -6.96
C ALA A 201 11.10 12.31 -5.53
N VAL A 202 10.29 11.92 -4.55
CA VAL A 202 10.52 12.23 -3.13
C VAL A 202 11.82 11.58 -2.63
N LEU A 203 12.07 10.31 -2.96
CA LEU A 203 13.26 9.57 -2.52
C LEU A 203 14.58 10.13 -3.05
N ILE A 204 14.58 10.73 -4.23
CA ILE A 204 15.78 11.36 -4.81
C ILE A 204 15.85 12.87 -4.57
N SER A 205 14.93 13.41 -3.75
CA SER A 205 14.94 14.82 -3.38
C SER A 205 15.92 15.10 -2.22
N GLY A 206 16.35 16.36 -2.10
CA GLY A 206 17.15 16.81 -0.96
C GLY A 206 18.65 16.51 -1.05
N GLU A 207 19.33 16.57 0.09
CA GLU A 207 20.80 16.50 0.17
C GLU A 207 21.35 15.05 0.13
N THR A 208 20.50 14.07 0.42
CA THR A 208 20.89 12.64 0.49
C THR A 208 19.90 11.79 -0.31
N PRO A 209 19.98 11.78 -1.65
CA PRO A 209 19.08 11.00 -2.49
C PRO A 209 19.28 9.49 -2.30
N ASP A 210 18.18 8.75 -2.22
CA ASP A 210 18.17 7.28 -2.19
C ASP A 210 17.79 6.69 -3.55
N PHE A 211 18.78 6.64 -4.45
CA PHE A 211 18.60 6.11 -5.81
C PHE A 211 18.19 4.63 -5.82
N ALA A 212 18.71 3.84 -4.88
CA ALA A 212 18.42 2.41 -4.81
C ALA A 212 16.96 2.17 -4.43
N GLN A 213 16.47 2.87 -3.41
CA GLN A 213 15.07 2.77 -3.01
C GLN A 213 14.13 3.34 -4.07
N ALA A 214 14.50 4.44 -4.73
CA ALA A 214 13.70 5.01 -5.82
C ALA A 214 13.56 4.03 -7.00
N ALA A 215 14.66 3.38 -7.39
CA ALA A 215 14.63 2.33 -8.42
C ALA A 215 13.76 1.13 -8.01
N GLU A 216 13.81 0.71 -6.74
CA GLU A 216 12.97 -0.37 -6.23
C GLU A 216 11.47 0.01 -6.26
N GLN A 217 11.12 1.24 -5.88
CA GLN A 217 9.73 1.72 -5.98
C GLN A 217 9.21 1.66 -7.41
N LEU A 218 9.99 2.12 -8.39
CA LEU A 218 9.62 2.01 -9.80
C LEU A 218 9.53 0.54 -10.26
N THR A 219 10.42 -0.32 -9.78
CA THR A 219 10.41 -1.76 -10.12
C THR A 219 9.13 -2.44 -9.66
N ILE A 220 8.78 -2.29 -8.38
CA ILE A 220 7.57 -2.87 -7.80
C ILE A 220 6.34 -2.28 -8.49
N GLY A 221 6.28 -0.95 -8.59
CA GLY A 221 5.18 -0.21 -9.18
C GLY A 221 4.82 -0.61 -10.60
N LEU A 222 5.83 -0.63 -11.47
CA LEU A 222 5.64 -0.96 -12.89
C LEU A 222 5.32 -2.43 -13.11
N SER A 223 5.69 -3.32 -12.18
CA SER A 223 5.33 -4.74 -12.23
C SER A 223 3.88 -4.99 -11.84
N ALA A 224 3.32 -4.15 -10.96
CA ALA A 224 1.93 -4.25 -10.51
C ALA A 224 0.93 -3.66 -11.53
N ALA A 225 1.40 -2.86 -12.48
CA ALA A 225 0.59 -2.25 -13.54
C ALA A 225 0.43 -3.13 -14.80
N GLN A 226 1.08 -4.31 -14.87
CA GLN A 226 1.10 -5.20 -16.05
C GLN A 226 0.17 -6.41 -15.91
#